data_AF-A0A0L6WN93-F1
#
_entry.id   AF-A0A0L6WN93-F1
#
_cell.length_a   1.000
_cell.length_b   1.000
_cell.length_c   1.000
_cell.angle_alpha   90.00
_cell.angle_beta   90.00
_cell.angle_gamma   90.00
#
_symmetry.space_group_name_H-M   'P 1'
#
loop_
_entity.id
_entity.type
_entity.pdbx_description
1 polymer ?
#
loop_
_entity_poly.entity_id
_entity_poly.type
_entity_poly.pdbx_seq_one_letter_code
_entity_poly.pdbx_strand_id
1 'polypeptide(L)'
;MVPSLTYRRNDSICVYKGRSSARLTATSAQRPAQLTRGQLAQCIRQINSNAMGDHIPRVPSPEEVVFIRKETESQIKGIKSLEDAKELGEPRSLILTIEESLVLARAHYSAYFPRIFRINDLPTEILTNIFRLIVWPVPNPSTGILWRLWLTWTCRRWRQVALGDCTLWNAIWFRDRPPFKRSWAFLERAGTSTLDLRISSEDTTPISLAEMDHLLNRLLTCLSQIRILIYIGSSWEHIALLLDKLRAADVPLAIERLEIHRLGRIDYGTYGYIQPTALFNGKGTPRLHYLSLSGVHIDWNTSILQNLSTIDIRKLPLELSPTITRFREILISCPALRKLCLDGAGPQIDLYDLPPFQIVMTKLKILCISDFSAQYARHVFSHFTAPNLVDLTFINMTGEDYSPLYEILVNRFPEIRLLTMYAVDLPVRSKALVQWLISMPQLTYLRIANLPSTFFELFVLDPRTLLMPHEKHPLPEVILAPKLAVIESHPSVIRSLPWFAVQRRMLGVPLNKVYITQTKDHDMTNQEFQKTCVELMKSTSLHFMFNGTRTPEEDAILSEGYR
;
A
#
# COMPACT_ATOMS: atom_id res chain seq x y z
N MET A 1 -45.44 -55.02 23.33
CA MET A 1 -46.42 -54.08 22.74
C MET A 1 -45.86 -53.58 21.41
N VAL A 2 -46.42 -54.13 20.34
CA VAL A 2 -46.29 -53.78 18.90
C VAL A 2 -47.18 -52.53 18.66
N PRO A 3 -47.21 -51.77 17.54
CA PRO A 3 -46.54 -51.83 16.20
C PRO A 3 -45.97 -50.43 15.78
N SER A 4 -45.50 -50.07 14.58
CA SER A 4 -45.79 -50.52 13.20
C SER A 4 -44.88 -49.81 12.18
N LEU A 5 -44.49 -50.56 11.13
CA LEU A 5 -44.61 -50.26 9.68
C LEU A 5 -43.80 -49.05 9.14
N THR A 6 -43.09 -49.07 8.00
CA THR A 6 -43.01 -49.92 6.79
C THR A 6 -41.83 -49.36 5.95
N TYR A 7 -40.86 -50.14 5.43
CA TYR A 7 -40.82 -50.72 4.06
C TYR A 7 -41.32 -49.74 2.95
N ARG A 8 -40.69 -49.50 1.78
CA ARG A 8 -39.55 -50.07 1.04
C ARG A 8 -39.40 -49.23 -0.25
N ARG A 9 -38.17 -49.02 -0.78
CA ARG A 9 -37.72 -49.23 -2.20
C ARG A 9 -36.64 -48.25 -2.69
N ASN A 10 -35.47 -48.85 -2.94
CA ASN A 10 -34.68 -48.89 -4.17
C ASN A 10 -34.02 -47.65 -4.83
N ASP A 11 -32.73 -47.90 -5.13
CA ASP A 11 -31.90 -47.46 -6.27
C ASP A 11 -31.52 -45.96 -6.32
N SER A 12 -30.26 -45.54 -6.46
CA SER A 12 -29.17 -46.09 -7.27
C SER A 12 -27.84 -45.40 -6.89
N ILE A 13 -26.76 -46.16 -6.92
CA ILE A 13 -25.38 -45.76 -6.62
C ILE A 13 -24.76 -45.16 -7.89
N CYS A 14 -24.36 -43.88 -7.86
CA CYS A 14 -23.56 -43.28 -8.93
C CYS A 14 -22.07 -43.35 -8.57
N VAL A 15 -21.38 -44.35 -9.14
CA VAL A 15 -19.91 -44.49 -9.11
C VAL A 15 -19.32 -43.60 -10.20
N TYR A 16 -18.68 -42.49 -9.83
CA TYR A 16 -17.88 -41.71 -10.78
C TYR A 16 -16.46 -42.30 -10.85
N LYS A 17 -16.22 -43.17 -11.84
CA LYS A 17 -14.89 -43.64 -12.22
C LYS A 17 -14.21 -42.56 -13.06
N GLY A 18 -13.11 -42.00 -12.56
CA GLY A 18 -12.17 -41.25 -13.39
C GLY A 18 -11.51 -42.18 -14.41
N ARG A 19 -11.63 -41.86 -15.70
CA ARG A 19 -10.69 -42.31 -16.74
C ARG A 19 -10.54 -41.27 -17.85
N SER A 20 -9.29 -41.21 -18.29
CA SER A 20 -8.65 -40.35 -19.28
C SER A 20 -9.21 -40.41 -20.71
N SER A 21 -9.03 -39.31 -21.43
CA SER A 21 -8.84 -39.21 -22.89
C SER A 21 -9.94 -39.80 -23.78
N ALA A 22 -10.82 -38.93 -24.30
CA ALA A 22 -11.59 -39.22 -25.50
C ALA A 22 -11.75 -37.95 -26.34
N ARG A 23 -11.36 -38.04 -27.62
CA ARG A 23 -11.53 -37.04 -28.67
C ARG A 23 -12.98 -36.59 -28.75
N LEU A 24 -13.18 -35.28 -28.83
CA LEU A 24 -14.46 -34.64 -29.14
C LEU A 24 -14.81 -34.90 -30.61
N THR A 25 -15.71 -35.85 -30.86
CA THR A 25 -16.54 -35.86 -32.08
C THR A 25 -17.86 -35.16 -31.76
N ALA A 26 -18.14 -34.11 -32.51
CA ALA A 26 -19.29 -33.24 -32.35
C ALA A 26 -20.59 -33.93 -32.75
N THR A 27 -21.53 -34.06 -31.81
CA THR A 27 -22.96 -34.23 -32.10
C THR A 27 -23.80 -33.59 -30.98
N SER A 28 -24.66 -32.64 -31.39
CA SER A 28 -25.78 -31.99 -30.68
C SER A 28 -25.53 -31.42 -29.27
N ALA A 29 -25.21 -30.13 -29.21
CA ALA A 29 -25.06 -29.35 -27.99
C ALA A 29 -26.43 -28.99 -27.36
N GLN A 30 -26.93 -29.82 -26.45
CA GLN A 30 -27.72 -29.31 -25.33
C GLN A 30 -26.74 -28.61 -24.37
N ARG A 31 -26.92 -27.30 -24.13
CA ARG A 31 -26.12 -26.57 -23.15
C ARG A 31 -26.29 -27.27 -21.79
N PRO A 32 -25.21 -27.68 -21.10
CA PRO A 32 -25.34 -28.23 -19.75
C PRO A 32 -26.01 -27.18 -18.87
N ALA A 33 -27.09 -27.58 -18.18
CA ALA A 33 -27.85 -26.71 -17.31
C ALA A 33 -26.93 -26.18 -16.19
N GLN A 34 -26.87 -24.86 -16.04
CA GLN A 34 -26.05 -24.18 -15.04
C GLN A 34 -26.53 -24.52 -13.63
N LEU A 35 -25.57 -24.65 -12.70
CA LEU A 35 -25.91 -24.88 -11.29
C LEU A 35 -26.31 -23.56 -10.63
N THR A 36 -27.48 -23.54 -10.00
CA THR A 36 -27.85 -22.45 -9.10
C THR A 36 -26.87 -22.37 -7.93
N ARG A 37 -26.72 -21.20 -7.29
CA ARG A 37 -25.91 -21.04 -6.06
C ARG A 37 -26.28 -22.06 -4.97
N GLY A 38 -27.56 -22.40 -4.85
CA GLY A 38 -28.05 -23.43 -3.92
C GLY A 38 -27.54 -24.83 -4.24
N GLN A 39 -27.56 -25.22 -5.52
CA GLN A 39 -27.04 -26.51 -5.99
C GLN A 39 -25.52 -26.60 -5.84
N LEU A 40 -24.79 -25.52 -6.17
CA LEU A 40 -23.34 -25.47 -5.99
C LEU A 40 -22.94 -25.65 -4.51
N ALA A 41 -23.64 -24.96 -3.59
CA ALA A 41 -23.44 -25.13 -2.15
C ALA A 41 -23.75 -26.57 -1.67
N GLN A 42 -24.76 -27.22 -2.25
CA GLN A 42 -25.07 -28.61 -1.96
C GLN A 42 -23.98 -29.56 -2.46
N CYS A 43 -23.44 -29.36 -3.66
CA CYS A 43 -22.30 -30.11 -4.18
C CYS A 43 -21.08 -29.98 -3.27
N ILE A 44 -20.75 -28.76 -2.83
CA ILE A 44 -19.63 -28.53 -1.90
C ILE A 44 -19.84 -29.25 -0.57
N ARG A 45 -21.06 -29.19 -0.01
CA ARG A 45 -21.40 -29.94 1.21
C ARG A 45 -21.24 -31.45 1.03
N GLN A 46 -21.66 -31.99 -0.12
CA GLN A 46 -21.51 -33.41 -0.43
C GLN A 46 -20.04 -33.81 -0.57
N ILE A 47 -19.22 -33.00 -1.26
CA ILE A 47 -17.77 -33.20 -1.39
C ILE A 47 -17.14 -33.26 0.01
N ASN A 48 -17.44 -32.27 0.85
CA ASN A 48 -16.92 -32.23 2.23
C ASN A 48 -17.41 -33.42 3.05
N SER A 49 -18.70 -33.79 2.96
CA SER A 49 -19.25 -34.95 3.68
C SER A 49 -18.59 -36.26 3.24
N ASN A 50 -18.37 -36.47 1.94
CA ASN A 50 -17.67 -37.64 1.41
C ASN A 50 -16.19 -37.65 1.88
N ALA A 51 -15.55 -36.48 1.90
CA ALA A 51 -14.20 -36.30 2.40
C ALA A 51 -14.10 -36.31 3.95
N MET A 52 -15.21 -36.24 4.68
CA MET A 52 -15.29 -36.23 6.14
C MET A 52 -16.08 -37.42 6.71
N GLY A 53 -16.40 -38.44 5.89
CA GLY A 53 -17.00 -39.70 6.36
C GLY A 53 -16.10 -40.45 7.36
N ASP A 54 -16.23 -41.77 7.51
CA ASP A 54 -15.45 -42.60 8.47
C ASP A 54 -13.93 -42.65 8.17
N HIS A 55 -13.26 -41.51 8.13
CA HIS A 55 -11.84 -41.36 7.92
C HIS A 55 -11.14 -41.36 9.27
N ILE A 56 -10.50 -42.48 9.59
CA ILE A 56 -9.62 -42.59 10.73
C ILE A 56 -8.21 -42.20 10.28
N PRO A 57 -7.57 -41.19 10.91
CA PRO A 57 -6.19 -40.81 10.57
C PRO A 57 -5.22 -42.00 10.77
N ARG A 58 -4.70 -42.58 9.67
CA ARG A 58 -3.69 -43.66 9.70
C ARG A 58 -2.62 -43.46 8.64
N VAL A 59 -1.37 -43.82 8.89
CA VAL A 59 -0.30 -43.66 7.89
C VAL A 59 -0.71 -44.37 6.59
N PRO A 60 -0.81 -43.67 5.45
CA PRO A 60 -1.14 -44.30 4.17
C PRO A 60 -0.01 -45.23 3.74
N SER A 61 -0.36 -46.34 3.08
CA SER A 61 0.63 -47.24 2.49
C SER A 61 1.43 -46.54 1.38
N PRO A 62 2.64 -47.02 1.02
CA PRO A 62 3.40 -46.44 -0.10
C PRO A 62 2.58 -46.34 -1.40
N GLU A 63 1.74 -47.34 -1.69
CA GLU A 63 0.85 -47.35 -2.86
C GLU A 63 -0.24 -46.29 -2.77
N GLU A 64 -0.86 -46.13 -1.60
CA GLU A 64 -1.84 -45.07 -1.34
C GLU A 64 -1.20 -43.69 -1.50
N VAL A 65 0.01 -43.48 -0.99
CA VAL A 65 0.75 -42.21 -1.16
C VAL A 65 0.98 -41.89 -2.64
N VAL A 66 1.39 -42.87 -3.45
CA VAL A 66 1.61 -42.68 -4.89
C VAL A 66 0.29 -42.35 -5.60
N PHE A 67 -0.78 -43.08 -5.32
CA PHE A 67 -2.11 -42.83 -5.90
C PHE A 67 -2.60 -41.42 -5.56
N ILE A 68 -2.52 -41.07 -4.29
CA ILE A 68 -2.95 -39.80 -3.74
C ILE A 68 -2.13 -38.63 -4.32
N ARG A 69 -0.80 -38.78 -4.44
CA ARG A 69 0.07 -37.76 -5.06
C ARG A 69 -0.31 -37.54 -6.52
N LYS A 70 -0.49 -38.62 -7.27
CA LYS A 70 -0.91 -38.54 -8.68
C LYS A 70 -2.26 -37.84 -8.84
N GLU A 71 -3.21 -38.14 -7.95
CA GLU A 71 -4.52 -37.49 -7.95
C GLU A 71 -4.42 -36.00 -7.60
N THR A 72 -3.57 -35.64 -6.63
CA THR A 72 -3.29 -34.24 -6.27
C THR A 72 -2.67 -33.47 -7.42
N GLU A 73 -1.66 -34.04 -8.09
CA GLU A 73 -1.02 -33.43 -9.26
C GLU A 73 -2.02 -33.24 -10.41
N SER A 74 -2.91 -34.22 -10.62
CA SER A 74 -4.00 -34.13 -11.60
C SER A 74 -4.95 -32.98 -11.27
N GLN A 75 -5.36 -32.84 -10.01
CA GLN A 75 -6.24 -31.76 -9.56
C GLN A 75 -5.56 -30.38 -9.68
N ILE A 76 -4.29 -30.25 -9.28
CA ILE A 76 -3.53 -29.00 -9.43
C ILE A 76 -3.42 -28.61 -10.90
N LYS A 77 -3.12 -29.56 -11.80
CA LYS A 77 -3.07 -29.31 -13.24
C LYS A 77 -4.44 -28.91 -13.78
N GLY A 78 -5.52 -29.55 -13.33
CA GLY A 78 -6.88 -29.19 -13.69
C GLY A 78 -7.25 -27.77 -13.25
N ILE A 79 -6.91 -27.37 -12.02
CA ILE A 79 -7.14 -26.02 -11.51
C ILE A 79 -6.36 -25.00 -12.35
N LYS A 80 -5.07 -25.23 -12.60
CA LYS A 80 -4.25 -24.32 -13.43
C LYS A 80 -4.82 -24.16 -14.84
N SER A 81 -5.20 -25.25 -15.50
CA SER A 81 -5.79 -25.18 -16.83
C SER A 81 -7.10 -24.37 -16.86
N LEU A 82 -7.90 -24.42 -15.79
CA LEU A 82 -9.12 -23.61 -15.66
C LEU A 82 -8.81 -22.14 -15.36
N GLU A 83 -7.74 -21.85 -14.60
CA GLU A 83 -7.24 -20.49 -14.35
C GLU A 83 -6.72 -19.85 -15.64
N ASP A 84 -5.88 -20.56 -16.40
CA ASP A 84 -5.36 -20.10 -17.69
C ASP A 84 -6.49 -19.81 -18.70
N ALA A 85 -7.48 -20.69 -18.78
CA ALA A 85 -8.66 -20.50 -19.64
C ALA A 85 -9.51 -19.29 -19.21
N LYS A 86 -9.55 -18.97 -17.91
CA LYS A 86 -10.23 -17.78 -17.39
C LYS A 86 -9.46 -16.50 -17.73
N GLU A 87 -8.12 -16.53 -17.68
CA GLU A 87 -7.27 -15.38 -17.99
C GLU A 87 -7.18 -15.07 -19.49
N LEU A 88 -7.26 -16.09 -20.35
CA LEU A 88 -7.25 -15.95 -21.81
C LEU A 88 -8.52 -15.29 -22.40
N GLY A 89 -9.52 -14.97 -21.57
CA GLY A 89 -10.70 -14.21 -22.00
C GLY A 89 -11.65 -15.02 -22.90
N GLU A 90 -11.79 -16.32 -22.63
CA GLU A 90 -12.74 -17.21 -23.33
C GLU A 90 -14.17 -16.58 -23.38
N PRO A 91 -14.97 -16.88 -24.43
CA PRO A 91 -16.28 -16.29 -24.63
C PRO A 91 -17.16 -16.29 -23.36
N ARG A 92 -17.93 -15.21 -23.12
CA ARG A 92 -18.81 -15.07 -21.93
C ARG A 92 -19.68 -16.30 -21.63
N SER A 93 -20.07 -17.08 -22.64
CA SER A 93 -20.85 -18.31 -22.49
C SER A 93 -20.09 -19.46 -21.82
N LEU A 94 -18.76 -19.47 -21.88
CA LEU A 94 -17.88 -20.48 -21.27
C LEU A 94 -17.34 -20.03 -19.91
N ILE A 95 -17.21 -18.71 -19.68
CA ILE A 95 -16.68 -18.15 -18.43
C ILE A 95 -17.44 -18.64 -17.18
N LEU A 96 -18.77 -18.69 -17.24
CA LEU A 96 -19.59 -19.11 -16.09
C LEU A 96 -19.36 -20.60 -15.77
N THR A 97 -19.23 -21.45 -16.80
CA THR A 97 -18.94 -22.88 -16.64
C THR A 97 -17.52 -23.12 -16.13
N ILE A 98 -16.55 -22.31 -16.57
CA ILE A 98 -15.18 -22.34 -16.07
C ILE A 98 -15.17 -21.97 -14.58
N GLU A 99 -15.91 -20.93 -14.18
CA GLU A 99 -16.01 -20.51 -12.77
C GLU A 99 -16.66 -21.58 -11.89
N GLU A 100 -17.77 -22.18 -12.31
CA GLU A 100 -18.41 -23.29 -11.61
C GLU A 100 -17.44 -24.48 -11.44
N SER A 101 -16.76 -24.86 -12.53
CA SER A 101 -15.79 -25.96 -12.53
C SER A 101 -14.61 -25.68 -11.60
N LEU A 102 -14.12 -24.44 -11.59
CA LEU A 102 -13.01 -23.99 -10.76
C LEU A 102 -13.38 -23.96 -9.28
N VAL A 103 -14.60 -23.55 -8.93
CA VAL A 103 -15.11 -23.63 -7.55
C VAL A 103 -15.17 -25.08 -7.08
N LEU A 104 -15.73 -25.99 -7.89
CA LEU A 104 -15.83 -27.41 -7.54
C LEU A 104 -14.45 -28.07 -7.45
N ALA A 105 -13.55 -27.79 -8.40
CA ALA A 105 -12.18 -28.32 -8.37
C ALA A 105 -11.42 -27.87 -7.12
N ARG A 106 -11.53 -26.59 -6.73
CA ARG A 106 -10.93 -26.06 -5.49
C ARG A 106 -11.56 -26.66 -4.24
N ALA A 107 -12.88 -26.85 -4.21
CA ALA A 107 -13.56 -27.51 -3.10
C ALA A 107 -13.09 -28.95 -2.93
N HIS A 108 -12.98 -29.69 -4.04
CA HIS A 108 -12.47 -31.06 -4.03
C HIS A 108 -11.03 -31.12 -3.54
N TYR A 109 -10.14 -30.32 -4.12
CA TYR A 109 -8.74 -30.23 -3.67
C TYR A 109 -8.65 -29.92 -2.16
N SER A 110 -9.37 -28.90 -1.69
CA SER A 110 -9.34 -28.48 -0.29
C SER A 110 -9.84 -29.54 0.69
N ALA A 111 -10.83 -30.34 0.27
CA ALA A 111 -11.40 -31.41 1.09
C ALA A 111 -10.47 -32.62 1.24
N TYR A 112 -9.72 -32.98 0.18
CA TYR A 112 -8.88 -34.17 0.16
C TYR A 112 -7.42 -33.91 0.52
N PHE A 113 -6.87 -32.75 0.17
CA PHE A 113 -5.46 -32.42 0.38
C PHE A 113 -4.95 -32.63 1.82
N PRO A 114 -5.71 -32.27 2.89
CA PRO A 114 -5.27 -32.49 4.27
C PRO A 114 -5.06 -33.97 4.65
N ARG A 115 -5.68 -34.92 3.94
CA ARG A 115 -5.49 -36.38 4.18
C ARG A 115 -4.10 -36.85 3.73
N ILE A 116 -3.52 -36.13 2.79
CA ILE A 116 -2.27 -36.43 2.08
C ILE A 116 -1.14 -35.69 2.77
N PHE A 117 -1.35 -34.40 2.94
CA PHE A 117 -0.39 -33.50 3.51
C PHE A 117 -0.65 -33.37 5.00
N ARG A 118 -0.02 -34.29 5.74
CA ARG A 118 0.00 -34.25 7.19
C ARG A 118 0.91 -33.13 7.62
N ILE A 119 0.36 -31.93 7.64
CA ILE A 119 1.09 -30.72 8.08
C ILE A 119 1.70 -30.92 9.47
N ASN A 120 1.02 -31.68 10.34
CA ASN A 120 1.53 -32.04 11.65
C ASN A 120 2.68 -33.05 11.64
N ASP A 121 3.06 -33.65 10.52
CA ASP A 121 4.24 -34.53 10.44
C ASP A 121 5.50 -33.76 10.05
N LEU A 122 5.36 -32.50 9.59
CA LEU A 122 6.49 -31.65 9.23
C LEU A 122 7.38 -31.33 10.44
N PRO A 123 8.70 -31.26 10.29
CA PRO A 123 9.59 -30.78 11.34
C PRO A 123 9.17 -29.41 11.88
N THR A 124 9.48 -29.15 13.15
CA THR A 124 9.12 -27.89 13.82
C THR A 124 9.64 -26.68 13.07
N GLU A 125 10.84 -26.75 12.52
CA GLU A 125 11.50 -25.67 11.77
C GLU A 125 10.70 -25.30 10.51
N ILE A 126 10.15 -26.30 9.82
CA ILE A 126 9.32 -26.11 8.63
C ILE A 126 7.97 -25.50 9.02
N LEU A 127 7.33 -26.00 10.08
CA LEU A 127 6.09 -25.42 10.61
C LEU A 127 6.28 -23.97 11.04
N THR A 128 7.35 -23.67 11.77
CA THR A 128 7.71 -22.32 12.19
C THR A 128 7.89 -21.41 10.99
N ASN A 129 8.58 -21.87 9.94
CA ASN A 129 8.75 -21.07 8.72
C ASN A 129 7.41 -20.81 8.02
N ILE A 130 6.53 -21.81 7.93
CA ILE A 130 5.16 -21.64 7.39
C ILE A 130 4.41 -20.59 8.21
N PHE A 131 4.49 -20.62 9.54
CA PHE A 131 3.82 -19.65 10.41
C PHE A 131 4.35 -18.23 10.21
N ARG A 132 5.66 -18.07 10.02
CA ARG A 132 6.28 -16.78 9.70
C ARG A 132 5.77 -16.24 8.37
N LEU A 133 5.68 -17.06 7.34
CA LEU A 133 5.11 -16.68 6.03
C LEU A 133 3.63 -16.29 6.10
N ILE A 134 2.90 -16.76 7.10
CA ILE A 134 1.52 -16.31 7.36
C ILE A 134 1.54 -14.97 8.10
N VAL A 135 2.33 -14.84 9.15
CA VAL A 135 2.24 -13.71 10.10
C VAL A 135 3.00 -12.46 9.64
N TRP A 136 4.05 -12.58 8.84
CA TRP A 136 4.85 -11.43 8.39
C TRP A 136 4.19 -10.57 7.31
N PRO A 137 3.51 -11.11 6.28
CA PRO A 137 2.86 -10.29 5.25
C PRO A 137 1.48 -9.76 5.69
N VAL A 138 1.26 -9.58 7.00
CA VAL A 138 -0.03 -9.12 7.53
C VAL A 138 -0.39 -7.74 6.95
N PRO A 139 -1.57 -7.59 6.32
CA PRO A 139 -1.95 -6.34 5.65
C PRO A 139 -2.44 -5.28 6.65
N ASN A 140 -3.02 -5.70 7.78
CA ASN A 140 -3.53 -4.78 8.79
C ASN A 140 -3.54 -5.41 10.19
N PRO A 141 -3.65 -4.59 11.25
CA PRO A 141 -3.54 -5.07 12.62
C PRO A 141 -4.50 -6.17 13.02
N SER A 142 -5.79 -5.99 12.71
CA SER A 142 -6.86 -6.91 13.08
C SER A 142 -6.64 -8.29 12.47
N THR A 143 -6.23 -8.31 11.19
CA THR A 143 -5.87 -9.53 10.48
C THR A 143 -4.68 -10.24 11.13
N GLY A 144 -3.63 -9.49 11.52
CA GLY A 144 -2.46 -10.08 12.18
C GLY A 144 -2.75 -10.68 13.55
N ILE A 145 -3.66 -10.09 14.31
CA ILE A 145 -4.13 -10.66 15.58
C ILE A 145 -4.89 -11.96 15.29
N LEU A 146 -5.83 -11.91 14.35
CA LEU A 146 -6.67 -13.06 13.99
C LEU A 146 -5.84 -14.25 13.52
N TRP A 147 -4.85 -14.03 12.66
CA TRP A 147 -3.97 -15.09 12.15
C TRP A 147 -3.15 -15.75 13.25
N ARG A 148 -2.59 -14.98 14.19
CA ARG A 148 -1.89 -15.54 15.36
C ARG A 148 -2.82 -16.36 16.26
N LEU A 149 -4.06 -15.89 16.44
CA LEU A 149 -5.08 -16.64 17.20
C LEU A 149 -5.43 -17.95 16.49
N TRP A 150 -5.67 -17.93 15.17
CA TRP A 150 -5.92 -19.15 14.39
C TRP A 150 -4.79 -20.17 14.51
N LEU A 151 -3.54 -19.73 14.38
CA LEU A 151 -2.38 -20.61 14.56
C LEU A 151 -2.38 -21.25 15.96
N THR A 152 -2.56 -20.44 17.02
CA THR A 152 -2.52 -20.93 18.41
C THR A 152 -3.77 -21.70 18.86
N TRP A 153 -4.86 -21.66 18.10
CA TRP A 153 -6.13 -22.34 18.40
C TRP A 153 -6.39 -23.57 17.52
N THR A 154 -5.52 -23.85 16.55
CA THR A 154 -5.68 -25.00 15.66
C THR A 154 -5.49 -26.34 16.40
N CYS A 155 -4.34 -26.54 17.04
CA CYS A 155 -4.08 -27.74 17.85
C CYS A 155 -2.97 -27.49 18.89
N ARG A 156 -2.75 -28.42 19.83
CA ARG A 156 -1.72 -28.29 20.87
C ARG A 156 -0.31 -28.11 20.30
N ARG A 157 0.04 -28.86 19.24
CA ARG A 157 1.35 -28.76 18.57
C ARG A 157 1.56 -27.38 17.96
N TRP A 158 0.58 -26.87 17.21
CA TRP A 158 0.68 -25.55 16.59
C TRP A 158 0.80 -24.45 17.63
N ARG A 159 0.06 -24.57 18.72
CA ARG A 159 0.19 -23.67 19.87
C ARG A 159 1.60 -23.69 20.45
N GLN A 160 2.19 -24.86 20.67
CA GLN A 160 3.57 -24.98 21.17
C GLN A 160 4.59 -24.36 20.21
N VAL A 161 4.50 -24.69 18.92
CA VAL A 161 5.38 -24.14 17.88
C VAL A 161 5.26 -22.62 17.81
N ALA A 162 4.04 -22.08 17.74
CA ALA A 162 3.80 -20.65 17.63
C ALA A 162 4.24 -19.89 18.89
N LEU A 163 4.02 -20.43 20.09
CA LEU A 163 4.46 -19.80 21.33
C LEU A 163 5.98 -19.90 21.55
N GLY A 164 6.64 -20.90 20.96
CA GLY A 164 8.09 -21.07 21.03
C GLY A 164 8.89 -20.15 20.11
N ASP A 165 8.24 -19.50 19.14
CA ASP A 165 8.88 -18.56 18.23
C ASP A 165 8.56 -17.11 18.59
N CYS A 166 9.49 -16.47 19.30
CA CYS A 166 9.41 -15.06 19.70
C CYS A 166 9.19 -14.10 18.52
N THR A 167 9.70 -14.42 17.33
CA THR A 167 9.60 -13.54 16.15
C THR A 167 8.18 -13.45 15.60
N LEU A 168 7.27 -14.35 15.99
CA LEU A 168 5.86 -14.23 15.64
C LEU A 168 5.15 -13.16 16.46
N TRP A 169 5.71 -12.75 17.61
CA TRP A 169 5.04 -11.88 18.60
C TRP A 169 5.66 -10.49 18.71
N ASN A 170 6.70 -10.20 17.93
CA ASN A 170 7.51 -9.00 18.09
C ASN A 170 6.90 -7.72 17.46
N ALA A 171 5.92 -7.85 16.57
CA ALA A 171 5.13 -6.74 16.04
C ALA A 171 3.83 -6.58 16.85
N ILE A 172 3.75 -5.50 17.62
CA ILE A 172 2.70 -5.30 18.64
C ILE A 172 1.96 -3.99 18.37
N TRP A 173 0.64 -4.12 18.22
CA TRP A 173 -0.29 -2.99 18.11
C TRP A 173 -1.06 -2.82 19.42
N PHE A 174 -0.73 -1.76 20.15
CA PHE A 174 -1.46 -1.33 21.34
C PHE A 174 -2.77 -0.64 20.92
N ARG A 175 -3.79 -1.49 20.69
CA ARG A 175 -5.17 -1.15 20.31
C ARG A 175 -6.22 -1.88 21.16
N ASP A 176 -5.81 -2.78 22.06
CA ASP A 176 -6.73 -3.32 23.05
C ASP A 176 -6.92 -2.32 24.19
N ARG A 177 -8.07 -2.38 24.87
CA ARG A 177 -8.35 -1.44 25.96
C ARG A 177 -7.36 -1.61 27.11
N PRO A 178 -7.05 -0.53 27.86
CA PRO A 178 -6.38 -0.63 29.15
C PRO A 178 -7.01 -1.74 30.02
N PRO A 179 -6.20 -2.59 30.67
CA PRO A 179 -4.76 -2.48 30.88
C PRO A 179 -3.90 -3.16 29.79
N PHE A 180 -4.35 -3.26 28.54
CA PHE A 180 -3.61 -3.79 27.39
C PHE A 180 -3.20 -5.27 27.52
N LYS A 181 -4.07 -6.11 28.12
CA LYS A 181 -3.77 -7.51 28.45
C LYS A 181 -3.21 -8.32 27.27
N ARG A 182 -3.74 -8.12 26.06
CA ARG A 182 -3.30 -8.86 24.88
C ARG A 182 -1.93 -8.38 24.43
N SER A 183 -1.74 -7.06 24.35
CA SER A 183 -0.48 -6.49 23.90
C SER A 183 0.67 -6.84 24.84
N TRP A 184 0.42 -6.85 26.16
CA TRP A 184 1.41 -7.33 27.13
C TRP A 184 1.72 -8.82 26.99
N ALA A 185 0.71 -9.67 26.76
CA ALA A 185 0.95 -11.09 26.51
C ALA A 185 1.78 -11.32 25.24
N PHE A 186 1.67 -10.45 24.23
CA PHE A 186 2.50 -10.52 23.03
C PHE A 186 3.93 -10.06 23.32
N LEU A 187 4.09 -8.99 24.10
CA LEU A 187 5.40 -8.52 24.55
C LEU A 187 6.16 -9.60 25.34
N GLU A 188 5.48 -10.26 26.28
CA GLU A 188 6.06 -11.36 27.07
C GLU A 188 6.51 -12.53 26.18
N ARG A 189 5.74 -12.85 25.12
CA ARG A 189 6.11 -13.90 24.16
C ARG A 189 7.22 -13.49 23.21
N ALA A 190 7.37 -12.20 22.93
CA ALA A 190 8.45 -11.69 22.11
C ALA A 190 9.82 -11.83 22.80
N GLY A 191 9.85 -11.98 24.12
CA GLY A 191 11.06 -12.27 24.88
C GLY A 191 12.14 -11.20 24.68
N THR A 192 13.27 -11.60 24.08
CA THR A 192 14.41 -10.72 23.76
C THR A 192 14.48 -10.32 22.27
N SER A 193 13.45 -10.64 21.49
CA SER A 193 13.37 -10.30 20.07
C SER A 193 13.28 -8.79 19.87
N THR A 194 13.75 -8.28 18.73
CA THR A 194 13.58 -6.88 18.33
C THR A 194 12.11 -6.55 18.15
N LEU A 195 11.65 -5.45 18.73
CA LEU A 195 10.25 -5.06 18.82
C LEU A 195 9.86 -3.99 17.79
N ASP A 196 8.71 -4.21 17.16
CA ASP A 196 8.04 -3.23 16.32
C ASP A 196 6.74 -2.81 17.01
N LEU A 197 6.73 -1.62 17.59
CA LEU A 197 5.63 -1.13 18.40
C LEU A 197 4.85 -0.05 17.66
N ARG A 198 3.52 -0.17 17.70
CA ARG A 198 2.62 0.90 17.28
C ARG A 198 1.54 1.13 18.34
N ILE A 199 1.45 2.37 18.76
CA ILE A 199 0.52 2.85 19.80
C ILE A 199 -0.43 3.84 19.13
N SER A 200 -1.74 3.60 19.28
CA SER A 200 -2.76 4.39 18.60
C SER A 200 -3.94 4.64 19.52
N SER A 201 -4.38 5.90 19.63
CA SER A 201 -5.57 6.28 20.39
C SER A 201 -6.82 6.45 19.49
N GLU A 202 -6.93 5.65 18.43
CA GLU A 202 -8.00 5.78 17.42
C GLU A 202 -9.36 5.20 17.86
N ASP A 203 -9.44 4.53 19.00
CA ASP A 203 -10.67 3.88 19.47
C ASP A 203 -11.65 4.86 20.15
N THR A 204 -12.93 4.47 20.22
CA THR A 204 -14.05 5.25 20.80
C THR A 204 -13.86 5.66 22.25
N THR A 205 -12.87 5.10 22.95
CA THR A 205 -12.44 5.50 24.30
C THR A 205 -10.97 5.93 24.24
N PRO A 206 -10.66 7.23 24.34
CA PRO A 206 -9.28 7.69 24.33
C PRO A 206 -8.52 7.15 25.54
N ILE A 207 -7.24 6.82 25.34
CA ILE A 207 -6.32 6.45 26.43
C ILE A 207 -6.12 7.70 27.29
N SER A 208 -6.28 7.59 28.61
CA SER A 208 -6.00 8.71 29.52
C SER A 208 -4.50 8.95 29.66
N LEU A 209 -4.10 10.16 30.07
CA LEU A 209 -2.69 10.50 30.25
C LEU A 209 -1.98 9.60 31.28
N ALA A 210 -2.68 9.21 32.35
CA ALA A 210 -2.15 8.31 33.37
C ALA A 210 -1.95 6.88 32.84
N GLU A 211 -2.89 6.38 32.03
CA GLU A 211 -2.76 5.07 31.37
C GLU A 211 -1.61 5.09 30.35
N MET A 212 -1.44 6.18 29.63
CA MET A 212 -0.32 6.37 28.72
C MET A 212 1.01 6.43 29.46
N ASP A 213 1.09 7.15 30.58
CA ASP A 213 2.29 7.17 31.42
C ASP A 213 2.66 5.76 31.89
N HIS A 214 1.67 5.01 32.40
CA HIS A 214 1.87 3.62 32.81
C HIS A 214 2.34 2.73 31.66
N LEU A 215 1.72 2.86 30.48
CA LEU A 215 2.12 2.15 29.25
C LEU A 215 3.58 2.45 28.90
N LEU A 216 3.94 3.74 28.79
CA LEU A 216 5.27 4.16 28.39
C LEU A 216 6.33 3.75 29.41
N ASN A 217 6.07 3.89 30.72
CA ASN A 217 6.99 3.46 31.76
C ASN A 217 7.36 1.98 31.61
N ARG A 218 6.39 1.12 31.27
CA ARG A 218 6.65 -0.29 31.03
C ARG A 218 7.35 -0.54 29.69
N LEU A 219 6.95 0.13 28.62
CA LEU A 219 7.57 -0.04 27.29
C LEU A 219 9.02 0.43 27.24
N LEU A 220 9.37 1.51 27.94
CA LEU A 220 10.74 2.00 27.92
C LEU A 220 11.73 1.07 28.61
N THR A 221 11.27 0.15 29.46
CA THR A 221 12.14 -0.89 30.04
C THR A 221 12.76 -1.81 28.97
N CYS A 222 12.12 -1.92 27.80
CA CYS A 222 12.64 -2.67 26.66
C CYS A 222 13.05 -1.77 25.49
N LEU A 223 13.34 -0.48 25.73
CA LEU A 223 13.69 0.46 24.66
C LEU A 223 14.89 0.02 23.80
N SER A 224 15.84 -0.71 24.38
CA SER A 224 16.97 -1.29 23.65
C SER A 224 16.59 -2.40 22.66
N GLN A 225 15.37 -2.93 22.74
CA GLN A 225 14.83 -3.89 21.79
C GLN A 225 13.94 -3.20 20.75
N ILE A 226 13.46 -1.98 21.01
CA ILE A 226 12.52 -1.27 20.13
C ILE A 226 13.26 -0.80 18.88
N ARG A 227 12.90 -1.42 17.76
CA ARG A 227 13.43 -1.13 16.43
C ARG A 227 12.52 -0.17 15.66
N ILE A 228 11.21 -0.37 15.75
CA ILE A 228 10.21 0.52 15.16
C ILE A 228 9.30 1.05 16.27
N LEU A 229 9.14 2.37 16.35
CA LEU A 229 8.17 3.01 17.22
C LEU A 229 7.29 3.95 16.41
N ILE A 230 5.99 3.64 16.36
CA ILE A 230 4.98 4.48 15.71
C ILE A 230 3.96 4.91 16.77
N TYR A 231 3.87 6.20 17.02
CA TYR A 231 2.86 6.78 17.89
C TYR A 231 1.87 7.60 17.07
N ILE A 232 0.57 7.36 17.30
CA ILE A 232 -0.53 8.10 16.68
C ILE A 232 -1.50 8.53 17.78
N GLY A 233 -1.56 9.82 18.07
CA GLY A 233 -2.42 10.41 19.10
C GLY A 233 -3.04 11.72 18.62
N SER A 234 -4.07 12.22 19.30
CA SER A 234 -4.72 13.49 18.97
C SER A 234 -4.30 14.65 19.88
N SER A 235 -3.86 14.34 21.10
CA SER A 235 -3.53 15.34 22.14
C SER A 235 -2.03 15.61 22.21
N TRP A 236 -1.68 16.87 22.46
CA TRP A 236 -0.28 17.27 22.62
C TRP A 236 0.32 16.76 23.93
N GLU A 237 -0.48 16.65 25.00
CA GLU A 237 -0.06 16.17 26.31
C GLU A 237 0.52 14.76 26.24
N HIS A 238 -0.09 13.87 25.45
CA HIS A 238 0.45 12.53 25.24
C HIS A 238 1.74 12.52 24.41
N ILE A 239 1.85 13.43 23.44
CA ILE A 239 3.06 13.61 22.62
C ILE A 239 4.20 14.13 23.49
N ALA A 240 3.95 15.17 24.29
CA ALA A 240 4.91 15.75 25.21
C ALA A 240 5.39 14.71 26.23
N LEU A 241 4.47 13.93 26.80
CA LEU A 241 4.80 12.81 27.67
C LEU A 241 5.71 11.79 26.98
N LEU A 242 5.39 11.38 25.74
CA LEU A 242 6.24 10.48 24.97
C LEU A 242 7.64 11.08 24.75
N LEU A 243 7.74 12.33 24.33
CA LEU A 243 9.01 13.00 24.08
C LEU A 243 9.84 13.13 25.37
N ASP A 244 9.21 13.48 26.49
CA ASP A 244 9.87 13.56 27.80
C ASP A 244 10.44 12.20 28.24
N LYS A 245 9.66 11.14 28.02
CA LYS A 245 10.04 9.76 28.29
C LYS A 245 11.20 9.30 27.41
N LEU A 246 11.18 9.63 26.12
CA LEU A 246 12.28 9.34 25.20
C LEU A 246 13.55 10.15 25.53
N ARG A 247 13.40 11.41 25.97
CA ARG A 247 14.51 12.24 26.45
C ARG A 247 15.17 11.62 27.68
N ALA A 248 14.38 11.11 28.63
CA ALA A 248 14.90 10.51 29.86
C ALA A 248 15.59 9.14 29.65
N ALA A 249 15.55 8.57 28.45
CA ALA A 249 16.14 7.28 28.19
C ALA A 249 17.67 7.29 28.28
N ASP A 250 18.22 6.32 29.01
CA ASP A 250 19.67 6.13 29.20
C ASP A 250 20.19 4.76 28.76
N VAL A 251 19.47 4.11 27.85
CA VAL A 251 19.83 2.80 27.31
C VAL A 251 20.29 2.90 25.85
N PRO A 252 21.09 1.92 25.36
CA PRO A 252 21.43 1.85 23.94
C PRO A 252 20.16 1.80 23.08
N LEU A 253 20.10 2.65 22.06
CA LEU A 253 18.93 2.79 21.20
C LEU A 253 19.08 1.88 19.97
N ALA A 254 18.16 0.92 19.82
CA ALA A 254 18.08 0.05 18.64
C ALA A 254 17.12 0.59 17.56
N ILE A 255 16.58 1.79 17.77
CA ILE A 255 15.54 2.36 16.93
C ILE A 255 16.06 2.63 15.51
N GLU A 256 15.36 2.09 14.52
CA GLU A 256 15.59 2.24 13.09
C GLU A 256 14.55 3.17 12.45
N ARG A 257 13.32 3.14 12.98
CA ARG A 257 12.18 3.94 12.51
C ARG A 257 11.41 4.55 13.66
N LEU A 258 11.32 5.87 13.66
CA LEU A 258 10.51 6.65 14.59
C LEU A 258 9.44 7.41 13.82
N GLU A 259 8.19 7.23 14.22
CA GLU A 259 7.08 8.04 13.73
C GLU A 259 6.22 8.56 14.87
N ILE A 260 5.90 9.85 14.81
CA ILE A 260 5.04 10.50 15.79
C ILE A 260 4.04 11.37 15.04
N HIS A 261 2.77 10.99 15.11
CA HIS A 261 1.68 11.64 14.39
C HIS A 261 0.64 12.19 15.36
N ARG A 262 0.42 13.51 15.27
CA ARG A 262 -0.69 14.21 15.92
C ARG A 262 -1.86 14.33 14.94
N LEU A 263 -2.97 13.66 15.26
CA LEU A 263 -4.22 13.70 14.52
C LEU A 263 -5.06 14.93 14.91
N GLY A 264 -5.98 15.30 14.02
CA GLY A 264 -6.97 16.36 14.26
C GLY A 264 -6.51 17.75 13.81
N ARG A 265 -7.32 18.76 14.16
CA ARG A 265 -6.96 20.17 13.96
C ARG A 265 -5.89 20.55 14.95
N ILE A 266 -4.81 21.14 14.45
CA ILE A 266 -3.70 21.55 15.27
C ILE A 266 -3.91 23.01 15.63
N ASP A 267 -4.42 23.24 16.84
CA ASP A 267 -4.46 24.56 17.44
C ASP A 267 -3.18 24.76 18.25
N TYR A 268 -2.30 25.61 17.73
CA TYR A 268 -1.07 26.03 18.40
C TYR A 268 -1.31 27.24 19.34
N GLY A 269 -2.49 27.87 19.30
CA GLY A 269 -2.81 29.07 20.07
C GLY A 269 -3.31 28.80 21.50
N THR A 270 -3.89 27.63 21.77
CA THR A 270 -4.42 27.26 23.10
C THR A 270 -3.40 26.62 24.03
N TYR A 271 -2.35 26.00 23.48
CA TYR A 271 -1.27 25.38 24.25
C TYR A 271 -0.02 26.22 24.08
N GLY A 272 0.16 27.21 24.96
CA GLY A 272 1.33 28.10 24.96
C GLY A 272 2.60 27.31 24.67
N TYR A 273 3.33 27.74 23.63
CA TYR A 273 4.50 27.11 23.03
C TYR A 273 5.28 26.21 24.00
N ILE A 274 4.90 24.93 24.08
CA ILE A 274 5.60 23.98 24.94
C ILE A 274 7.01 23.87 24.42
N GLN A 275 7.97 24.07 25.33
CA GLN A 275 9.39 24.11 24.99
C GLN A 275 9.74 22.88 24.15
N PRO A 276 10.37 23.07 22.97
CA PRO A 276 10.76 21.96 22.13
C PRO A 276 11.62 20.96 22.90
N THR A 277 11.31 19.67 22.77
CA THR A 277 12.06 18.60 23.45
C THR A 277 13.04 17.98 22.47
N ALA A 278 14.30 17.86 22.88
CA ALA A 278 15.34 17.15 22.14
C ALA A 278 15.00 15.66 22.02
N LEU A 279 15.03 15.11 20.81
CA LEU A 279 14.90 13.67 20.62
C LEU A 279 16.06 12.95 21.32
N PHE A 280 15.74 12.00 22.18
CA PHE A 280 16.71 11.20 22.93
C PHE A 280 17.75 12.02 23.69
N ASN A 281 17.38 13.23 24.14
CA ASN A 281 18.28 14.18 24.80
C ASN A 281 19.52 14.53 23.95
N GLY A 282 19.36 14.56 22.62
CA GLY A 282 20.47 14.81 21.69
C GLY A 282 21.48 13.67 21.61
N LYS A 283 21.17 12.46 22.11
CA LYS A 283 22.03 11.29 21.94
C LYS A 283 21.96 10.80 20.49
N GLY A 284 23.11 10.34 19.98
CA GLY A 284 23.19 9.74 18.65
C GLY A 284 22.34 8.47 18.56
N THR A 285 21.52 8.37 17.51
CA THR A 285 20.74 7.17 17.16
C THR A 285 21.32 6.55 15.88
N PRO A 286 22.43 5.80 15.96
CA PRO A 286 23.20 5.41 14.77
C PRO A 286 22.43 4.50 13.80
N ARG A 287 21.38 3.82 14.26
CA ARG A 287 20.52 2.95 13.44
C ARG A 287 19.30 3.66 12.87
N LEU A 288 18.96 4.84 13.38
CA LEU A 288 17.78 5.57 12.94
C LEU A 288 18.00 6.02 11.51
N HIS A 289 17.17 5.50 10.59
CA HIS A 289 17.22 5.86 9.18
C HIS A 289 15.87 6.34 8.66
N TYR A 290 14.80 6.29 9.47
CA TYR A 290 13.47 6.75 9.11
C TYR A 290 12.88 7.61 10.22
N LEU A 291 12.59 8.87 9.90
CA LEU A 291 11.91 9.79 10.80
C LEU A 291 10.66 10.36 10.14
N SER A 292 9.52 10.25 10.82
CA SER A 292 8.29 10.94 10.44
C SER A 292 7.66 11.69 11.61
N LEU A 293 7.40 12.98 11.42
CA LEU A 293 6.78 13.86 12.40
C LEU A 293 5.62 14.59 11.74
N SER A 294 4.40 14.44 12.26
CA SER A 294 3.21 15.10 11.71
C SER A 294 2.47 15.85 12.80
N GLY A 295 2.42 17.17 12.72
CA GLY A 295 1.87 18.02 13.77
C GLY A 295 2.66 17.98 15.08
N VAL A 296 3.96 17.64 14.99
CA VAL A 296 4.87 17.51 16.13
C VAL A 296 6.14 18.31 15.90
N HIS A 297 6.48 19.16 16.86
CA HIS A 297 7.77 19.84 16.91
C HIS A 297 8.71 19.20 17.92
N ILE A 298 10.00 19.27 17.62
CA ILE A 298 11.12 18.84 18.47
C ILE A 298 12.13 19.98 18.55
N ASP A 299 13.08 19.88 19.47
CA ASP A 299 14.24 20.78 19.41
C ASP A 299 15.15 20.35 18.26
N TRP A 300 15.03 21.05 17.13
CA TRP A 300 15.80 20.78 15.92
C TRP A 300 17.30 20.96 16.11
N ASN A 301 17.74 21.85 17.01
CA ASN A 301 19.14 22.21 17.17
C ASN A 301 19.90 21.17 18.00
N THR A 302 19.27 20.66 19.06
CA THR A 302 19.88 19.67 19.94
C THR A 302 19.63 18.23 19.48
N SER A 303 18.58 17.97 18.70
CA SER A 303 18.33 16.65 18.14
C SER A 303 19.35 16.29 17.06
N ILE A 304 20.02 15.14 17.21
CA ILE A 304 20.97 14.62 16.20
C ILE A 304 20.18 13.88 15.12
N LEU A 305 20.06 14.51 13.95
CA LEU A 305 19.39 13.96 12.76
C LEU A 305 20.42 13.76 11.64
N GLN A 306 20.96 12.55 11.56
CA GLN A 306 22.00 12.16 10.60
C GLN A 306 21.76 10.76 10.06
N ASN A 307 22.33 10.44 8.90
CA ASN A 307 22.22 9.13 8.24
C ASN A 307 20.77 8.69 7.92
N LEU A 308 19.83 9.63 7.82
CA LEU A 308 18.45 9.32 7.48
C LEU A 308 18.30 8.96 6.00
N SER A 309 17.51 7.93 5.74
CA SER A 309 17.03 7.50 4.42
C SER A 309 15.64 8.07 4.09
N THR A 310 14.86 8.39 5.13
CA THR A 310 13.53 9.01 5.00
C THR A 310 13.36 10.11 6.02
N ILE A 311 12.95 11.29 5.55
CA ILE A 311 12.49 12.42 6.36
C ILE A 311 11.07 12.75 5.88
N ASP A 312 10.11 12.71 6.79
CA ASP A 312 8.71 13.03 6.50
C ASP A 312 8.18 13.99 7.57
N ILE A 313 8.13 15.28 7.26
CA ILE A 313 7.71 16.34 8.19
C ILE A 313 6.40 16.93 7.66
N ARG A 314 5.39 16.99 8.52
CA ARG A 314 4.06 17.48 8.15
C ARG A 314 3.45 18.41 9.19
N LYS A 315 2.61 19.32 8.72
CA LYS A 315 1.74 20.20 9.51
C LYS A 315 2.50 20.91 10.62
N LEU A 316 3.61 21.56 10.26
CA LEU A 316 4.49 22.22 11.22
C LEU A 316 4.52 23.73 10.90
N PRO A 317 4.07 24.59 11.83
CA PRO A 317 4.15 26.04 11.67
C PRO A 317 5.58 26.50 11.42
N LEU A 318 5.72 27.61 10.71
CA LEU A 318 7.03 28.17 10.37
C LEU A 318 7.82 28.53 11.65
N GLU A 319 7.16 29.02 12.69
CA GLU A 319 7.77 29.42 13.96
C GLU A 319 8.41 28.23 14.70
N LEU A 320 7.89 27.02 14.47
CA LEU A 320 8.36 25.77 15.09
C LEU A 320 9.21 24.91 14.15
N SER A 321 9.43 25.40 12.93
CA SER A 321 10.24 24.76 11.92
C SER A 321 11.74 24.97 12.17
N PRO A 322 12.63 24.10 11.66
CA PRO A 322 14.07 24.32 11.73
C PRO A 322 14.46 25.61 11.00
N THR A 323 15.50 26.30 11.49
CA THR A 323 16.13 27.41 10.74
C THR A 323 16.66 26.90 9.40
N ILE A 324 16.88 27.78 8.42
CA ILE A 324 17.45 27.39 7.11
C ILE A 324 18.81 26.72 7.29
N THR A 325 19.69 27.31 8.11
CA THR A 325 21.01 26.75 8.40
C THR A 325 20.88 25.35 8.95
N ARG A 326 19.98 25.14 9.92
CA ARG A 326 19.78 23.83 10.52
C ARG A 326 19.19 22.82 9.54
N PHE A 327 18.23 23.23 8.72
CA PHE A 327 17.66 22.38 7.67
C PHE A 327 18.74 21.93 6.66
N ARG A 328 19.61 22.83 6.22
CA ARG A 328 20.74 22.51 5.35
C ARG A 328 21.70 21.51 6.01
N GLU A 329 22.05 21.72 7.28
CA GLU A 329 22.89 20.79 8.05
C GLU A 329 22.29 19.38 8.11
N ILE A 330 20.97 19.27 8.35
CA ILE A 330 20.26 17.98 8.39
C ILE A 330 20.36 17.28 7.02
N LEU A 331 20.11 18.01 5.92
CA LEU A 331 20.19 17.45 4.57
C LEU A 331 21.62 16.99 4.23
N ILE A 332 22.64 17.79 4.57
CA ILE A 332 24.06 17.42 4.38
C ILE A 332 24.44 16.18 5.20
N SER A 333 23.91 16.08 6.42
CA SER A 333 24.13 14.95 7.32
C SER A 333 23.38 13.67 6.90
N CYS A 334 22.54 13.74 5.87
CA CYS A 334 21.75 12.63 5.34
C CYS A 334 22.04 12.36 3.84
N PRO A 335 23.29 12.04 3.45
CA PRO A 335 23.65 11.84 2.04
C PRO A 335 22.97 10.62 1.39
N ALA A 336 22.48 9.68 2.21
CA ALA A 336 21.73 8.51 1.78
C ALA A 336 20.21 8.74 1.72
N LEU A 337 19.73 9.99 1.85
CA LEU A 337 18.29 10.29 1.85
C LEU A 337 17.65 9.88 0.52
N ARG A 338 16.67 8.99 0.60
CA ARG A 338 15.90 8.46 -0.53
C ARG A 338 14.52 9.07 -0.64
N LYS A 339 13.91 9.43 0.50
CA LYS A 339 12.58 10.04 0.55
C LYS A 339 12.59 11.31 1.40
N LEU A 340 12.07 12.39 0.82
CA LEU A 340 11.80 13.65 1.50
C LEU A 340 10.31 14.01 1.30
N CYS A 341 9.57 14.15 2.39
CA CYS A 341 8.19 14.61 2.37
C CYS A 341 8.07 15.85 3.25
N LEU A 342 7.54 16.92 2.66
CA LEU A 342 7.29 18.20 3.30
C LEU A 342 5.85 18.60 3.00
N ASP A 343 4.99 18.55 4.01
CA ASP A 343 3.55 18.78 3.88
C ASP A 343 3.14 19.89 4.86
N GLY A 344 3.01 21.13 4.38
CA GLY A 344 2.80 22.29 5.26
C GLY A 344 3.88 22.42 6.34
N ALA A 345 5.13 22.06 6.00
CA ALA A 345 6.29 22.06 6.88
C ALA A 345 7.58 22.24 6.06
N GLY A 346 8.64 22.79 6.62
CA GLY A 346 9.94 22.95 5.93
C GLY A 346 10.91 23.80 6.74
N PRO A 347 11.91 24.46 6.13
CA PRO A 347 12.73 25.44 6.81
C PRO A 347 11.99 26.76 7.04
N GLN A 348 12.36 27.48 8.10
CA GLN A 348 11.98 28.89 8.26
C GLN A 348 12.38 29.73 7.04
N ILE A 349 11.66 30.82 6.82
CA ILE A 349 12.04 31.83 5.82
C ILE A 349 12.90 32.87 6.55
N ASP A 350 14.18 32.96 6.19
CA ASP A 350 15.05 34.02 6.67
C ASP A 350 14.89 35.23 5.74
N LEU A 351 14.74 36.43 6.34
CA LEU A 351 14.58 37.68 5.60
C LEU A 351 15.92 38.23 5.11
N TYR A 352 17.03 37.73 5.65
CA TYR A 352 18.37 38.10 5.24
C TYR A 352 18.84 37.10 4.19
N ASP A 353 18.72 37.47 2.91
CA ASP A 353 19.13 36.73 1.71
C ASP A 353 20.41 35.89 1.92
N LEU A 354 20.28 34.67 2.45
CA LEU A 354 21.38 33.74 2.51
C LEU A 354 21.71 33.36 1.06
N PRO A 355 22.98 33.45 0.64
CA PRO A 355 23.35 33.11 -0.73
C PRO A 355 22.84 31.71 -1.06
N PRO A 356 22.34 31.49 -2.30
CA PRO A 356 21.83 30.20 -2.71
C PRO A 356 22.96 29.17 -2.59
N PHE A 357 22.80 28.26 -1.63
CA PHE A 357 23.66 27.09 -1.46
C PHE A 357 22.83 25.87 -1.80
N GLN A 358 23.17 25.22 -2.90
CA GLN A 358 22.38 24.14 -3.46
C GLN A 358 22.99 22.79 -3.10
N ILE A 359 22.29 22.07 -2.22
CA ILE A 359 22.68 20.71 -1.82
C ILE A 359 22.27 19.74 -2.92
N VAL A 360 23.22 18.98 -3.46
CA VAL A 360 22.93 17.98 -4.51
C VAL A 360 22.60 16.63 -3.86
N MET A 361 21.33 16.25 -3.91
CA MET A 361 20.80 15.02 -3.30
C MET A 361 20.73 13.88 -4.32
N THR A 362 21.88 13.27 -4.61
CA THR A 362 22.00 12.25 -5.67
C THR A 362 21.25 10.95 -5.39
N LYS A 363 20.95 10.64 -4.13
CA LYS A 363 20.22 9.44 -3.72
C LYS A 363 18.71 9.66 -3.50
N LEU A 364 18.24 10.91 -3.59
CA LEU A 364 16.83 11.23 -3.41
C LEU A 364 16.03 10.69 -4.61
N LYS A 365 15.03 9.84 -4.31
CA LYS A 365 14.18 9.17 -5.30
C LYS A 365 12.72 9.60 -5.23
N ILE A 366 12.26 9.95 -4.04
CA ILE A 366 10.87 10.32 -3.78
C ILE A 366 10.85 11.70 -3.11
N LEU A 367 10.13 12.64 -3.72
CA LEU A 367 9.91 13.98 -3.18
C LEU A 367 8.41 14.27 -3.16
N CYS A 368 7.90 14.63 -1.99
CA CYS A 368 6.52 15.07 -1.81
C CYS A 368 6.52 16.47 -1.21
N ILE A 369 5.86 17.40 -1.89
CA ILE A 369 5.62 18.77 -1.45
C ILE A 369 4.10 18.98 -1.42
N SER A 370 3.57 19.34 -0.26
CA SER A 370 2.12 19.56 -0.06
C SER A 370 1.85 20.83 0.74
N ASP A 371 0.70 21.46 0.50
CA ASP A 371 0.17 22.56 1.31
C ASP A 371 1.14 23.75 1.42
N PHE A 372 1.77 24.13 0.30
CA PHE A 372 2.73 25.23 0.19
C PHE A 372 2.20 26.34 -0.69
N SER A 373 2.47 27.61 -0.31
CA SER A 373 2.38 28.74 -1.24
C SER A 373 3.44 28.66 -2.34
N ALA A 374 3.23 29.35 -3.46
CA ALA A 374 4.16 29.40 -4.58
C ALA A 374 5.52 29.98 -4.15
N GLN A 375 5.52 31.03 -3.32
CA GLN A 375 6.75 31.63 -2.78
C GLN A 375 7.51 30.66 -1.88
N TYR A 376 6.80 29.97 -0.99
CA TYR A 376 7.45 29.05 -0.05
C TYR A 376 8.00 27.80 -0.75
N ALA A 377 7.27 27.26 -1.74
CA ALA A 377 7.80 26.18 -2.57
C ALA A 377 9.10 26.60 -3.28
N ARG A 378 9.14 27.80 -3.88
CA ARG A 378 10.36 28.33 -4.51
C ARG A 378 11.51 28.46 -3.52
N HIS A 379 11.23 28.95 -2.31
CA HIS A 379 12.20 29.05 -1.23
C HIS A 379 12.80 27.68 -0.90
N VAL A 380 11.97 26.67 -0.67
CA VAL A 380 12.42 25.30 -0.35
C VAL A 380 13.24 24.70 -1.49
N PHE A 381 12.77 24.82 -2.74
CA PHE A 381 13.51 24.33 -3.90
C PHE A 381 14.83 25.08 -4.13
N SER A 382 15.03 26.28 -3.59
CA SER A 382 16.30 27.00 -3.73
C SER A 382 17.47 26.31 -3.00
N HIS A 383 17.19 25.43 -2.04
CA HIS A 383 18.20 24.85 -1.16
C HIS A 383 18.77 23.51 -1.63
N PHE A 384 18.13 22.83 -2.58
CA PHE A 384 18.61 21.53 -3.05
C PHE A 384 18.21 21.19 -4.50
N THR A 385 18.93 20.23 -5.08
CA THR A 385 18.59 19.53 -6.32
C THR A 385 18.58 18.04 -6.10
N ALA A 386 17.83 17.32 -6.95
CA ALA A 386 17.74 15.87 -6.89
C ALA A 386 17.72 15.32 -8.32
N PRO A 387 18.88 15.26 -8.99
CA PRO A 387 18.95 14.93 -10.42
C PRO A 387 18.38 13.54 -10.76
N ASN A 388 18.41 12.62 -9.78
CA ASN A 388 17.96 11.23 -9.95
C ASN A 388 16.56 10.98 -9.35
N LEU A 389 15.77 12.03 -9.15
CA LEU A 389 14.41 11.97 -8.62
C LEU A 389 13.51 11.17 -9.57
N VAL A 390 12.76 10.21 -9.03
CA VAL A 390 11.93 9.27 -9.81
C VAL A 390 10.44 9.55 -9.59
N ASP A 391 10.06 9.88 -8.36
CA ASP A 391 8.69 10.16 -7.93
C ASP A 391 8.60 11.57 -7.37
N LEU A 392 7.79 12.40 -8.02
CA LEU A 392 7.47 13.76 -7.59
C LEU A 392 5.97 13.88 -7.31
N THR A 393 5.64 14.40 -6.15
CA THR A 393 4.26 14.59 -5.70
C THR A 393 4.01 16.04 -5.29
N PHE A 394 2.98 16.64 -5.89
CA PHE A 394 2.39 17.93 -5.50
C PHE A 394 0.93 17.76 -5.06
N ILE A 395 0.60 18.29 -3.88
CA ILE A 395 -0.73 18.17 -3.27
C ILE A 395 -1.15 19.51 -2.66
N ASN A 396 -2.42 19.91 -2.84
CA ASN A 396 -3.01 21.10 -2.22
C ASN A 396 -2.21 22.40 -2.45
N MET A 397 -1.77 22.63 -3.69
CA MET A 397 -1.03 23.83 -4.08
C MET A 397 -1.96 24.70 -4.93
N THR A 398 -2.92 25.37 -4.30
CA THR A 398 -3.97 26.17 -4.95
C THR A 398 -4.04 27.60 -4.41
N GLY A 399 -4.79 28.46 -5.07
CA GLY A 399 -5.07 29.85 -4.68
C GLY A 399 -4.03 30.88 -5.10
N GLU A 400 -2.99 30.51 -5.86
CA GLU A 400 -1.87 31.37 -6.23
C GLU A 400 -1.40 31.10 -7.67
N ASP A 401 -0.60 32.02 -8.24
CA ASP A 401 0.08 31.77 -9.51
C ASP A 401 1.38 30.98 -9.27
N TYR A 402 1.35 29.69 -9.62
CA TYR A 402 2.50 28.79 -9.53
C TYR A 402 3.40 28.83 -10.78
N SER A 403 3.13 29.68 -11.79
CA SER A 403 4.03 29.84 -12.96
C SER A 403 5.50 30.02 -12.57
N PRO A 404 5.84 30.87 -11.58
CA PRO A 404 7.23 31.07 -11.18
C PRO A 404 7.84 29.82 -10.52
N LEU A 405 7.03 28.93 -9.94
CA LEU A 405 7.53 27.64 -9.44
C LEU A 405 7.92 26.73 -10.62
N TYR A 406 7.08 26.61 -11.64
CA TYR A 406 7.39 25.75 -12.79
C TYR A 406 8.65 26.19 -13.52
N GLU A 407 8.93 27.50 -13.62
CA GLU A 407 10.17 28.04 -14.21
C GLU A 407 11.43 27.49 -13.54
N ILE A 408 11.46 27.42 -12.20
CA ILE A 408 12.64 26.94 -11.47
C ILE A 408 12.78 25.41 -11.48
N LEU A 409 11.72 24.70 -11.87
CA LEU A 409 11.67 23.24 -11.95
C LEU A 409 12.10 22.71 -13.33
N VAL A 410 12.11 23.55 -14.36
CA VAL A 410 12.56 23.17 -15.70
C VAL A 410 13.98 22.56 -15.63
N ASN A 411 14.14 21.36 -16.18
CA ASN A 411 15.39 20.59 -16.22
C ASN A 411 15.96 20.17 -14.86
N ARG A 412 15.24 20.39 -13.75
CA ARG A 412 15.73 20.07 -12.41
C ARG A 412 15.65 18.58 -12.09
N PHE A 413 14.64 17.89 -12.64
CA PHE A 413 14.29 16.51 -12.31
C PHE A 413 14.05 15.66 -13.57
N PRO A 414 15.08 15.41 -14.40
CA PRO A 414 14.92 14.75 -15.71
C PRO A 414 14.52 13.27 -15.63
N GLU A 415 14.81 12.62 -14.50
CA GLU A 415 14.59 11.17 -14.28
C GLU A 415 13.20 10.81 -13.72
N ILE A 416 12.27 11.79 -13.66
CA ILE A 416 10.91 11.55 -13.16
C ILE A 416 10.22 10.52 -14.05
N ARG A 417 9.69 9.47 -13.40
CA ARG A 417 8.89 8.40 -14.02
C ARG A 417 7.47 8.35 -13.47
N LEU A 418 7.26 8.85 -12.26
CA LEU A 418 5.97 8.99 -11.59
C LEU A 418 5.73 10.45 -11.18
N LEU A 419 4.65 11.05 -11.67
CA LEU A 419 4.20 12.37 -11.26
C LEU A 419 2.82 12.28 -10.60
N THR A 420 2.70 12.79 -9.38
CA THR A 420 1.41 12.93 -8.68
C THR A 420 1.03 14.40 -8.58
N MET A 421 -0.19 14.74 -9.01
CA MET A 421 -0.76 16.08 -8.90
C MET A 421 -2.19 16.00 -8.35
N TYR A 422 -2.38 16.45 -7.12
CA TYR A 422 -3.67 16.47 -6.45
C TYR A 422 -4.04 17.90 -6.07
N ALA A 423 -5.14 18.44 -6.62
CA ALA A 423 -5.58 19.82 -6.34
C ALA A 423 -4.41 20.81 -6.44
N VAL A 424 -3.87 20.97 -7.64
CA VAL A 424 -2.75 21.86 -7.95
C VAL A 424 -3.22 22.86 -8.97
N ASP A 425 -2.96 24.14 -8.74
CA ASP A 425 -3.30 25.19 -9.70
C ASP A 425 -2.36 25.15 -10.90
N LEU A 426 -2.99 25.19 -12.07
CA LEU A 426 -2.34 25.05 -13.36
C LEU A 426 -2.61 26.32 -14.17
N PRO A 427 -1.60 27.19 -14.33
CA PRO A 427 -1.76 28.40 -15.14
C PRO A 427 -2.01 27.99 -16.60
N VAL A 428 -3.15 28.41 -17.14
CA VAL A 428 -3.63 28.02 -18.47
C VAL A 428 -2.62 28.42 -19.53
N ARG A 429 -2.19 27.47 -20.37
CA ARG A 429 -1.21 27.68 -21.45
C ARG A 429 0.09 28.34 -20.98
N SER A 430 0.50 28.08 -19.74
CA SER A 430 1.78 28.56 -19.22
C SER A 430 2.95 27.91 -19.96
N LYS A 431 3.77 28.74 -20.61
CA LYS A 431 5.01 28.30 -21.25
C LYS A 431 5.94 27.61 -20.24
N ALA A 432 5.99 28.10 -19.01
CA ALA A 432 6.81 27.52 -17.94
C ALA A 432 6.34 26.10 -17.58
N LEU A 433 5.02 25.91 -17.41
CA LEU A 433 4.45 24.59 -17.13
C LEU A 433 4.74 23.60 -18.27
N VAL A 434 4.56 24.02 -19.52
CA VAL A 434 4.85 23.17 -20.69
C VAL A 434 6.34 22.85 -20.78
N GLN A 435 7.23 23.82 -20.60
CA GLN A 435 8.68 23.60 -20.57
C GLN A 435 9.11 22.65 -19.45
N TRP A 436 8.47 22.73 -18.29
CA TRP A 436 8.71 21.79 -17.20
C TRP A 436 8.28 20.37 -17.57
N LEU A 437 7.08 20.20 -18.17
CA LEU A 437 6.62 18.89 -18.67
C LEU A 437 7.55 18.32 -19.76
N ILE A 438 8.09 19.16 -20.67
CA ILE A 438 9.11 18.74 -21.66
C ILE A 438 10.35 18.17 -20.96
N SER A 439 10.75 18.77 -19.83
CA SER A 439 11.94 18.36 -19.10
C SER A 439 11.83 17.01 -18.38
N MET A 440 10.69 16.30 -18.48
CA MET A 440 10.43 14.97 -17.91
C MET A 440 10.19 13.91 -19.00
N PRO A 441 11.18 13.61 -19.86
CA PRO A 441 11.00 12.68 -20.99
C PRO A 441 10.78 11.22 -20.56
N GLN A 442 11.12 10.87 -19.32
CA GLN A 442 10.96 9.52 -18.76
C GLN A 442 9.61 9.28 -18.09
N LEU A 443 8.71 10.28 -18.06
CA LEU A 443 7.42 10.15 -17.37
C LEU A 443 6.60 9.00 -17.97
N THR A 444 6.34 7.97 -17.15
CA THR A 444 5.58 6.77 -17.53
C THR A 444 4.23 6.65 -16.82
N TYR A 445 4.11 7.24 -15.64
CA TYR A 445 2.98 7.09 -14.73
C TYR A 445 2.52 8.45 -14.21
N LEU A 446 1.21 8.72 -14.32
CA LEU A 446 0.60 9.97 -13.87
C LEU A 446 -0.53 9.67 -12.88
N ARG A 447 -0.45 10.21 -11.66
CA ARG A 447 -1.50 10.13 -10.65
C ARG A 447 -2.16 11.49 -10.48
N ILE A 448 -3.48 11.56 -10.66
CA ILE A 448 -4.21 12.84 -10.71
C ILE A 448 -5.52 12.81 -9.94
N ALA A 449 -5.82 13.92 -9.29
CA ALA A 449 -7.09 14.17 -8.62
C ALA A 449 -7.39 15.67 -8.56
N ASN A 450 -8.66 16.03 -8.72
CA ASN A 450 -9.13 17.42 -8.59
C ASN A 450 -8.34 18.42 -9.45
N LEU A 451 -8.05 18.05 -10.70
CA LEU A 451 -7.41 18.92 -11.68
C LEU A 451 -8.43 19.33 -12.76
N PRO A 452 -8.26 20.51 -13.37
CA PRO A 452 -9.08 20.92 -14.51
C PRO A 452 -8.82 20.04 -15.74
N SER A 453 -9.85 19.87 -16.58
CA SER A 453 -9.77 19.09 -17.82
C SER A 453 -8.70 19.59 -18.80
N THR A 454 -8.42 20.91 -18.76
CA THR A 454 -7.41 21.57 -19.59
C THR A 454 -5.99 21.06 -19.33
N PHE A 455 -5.74 20.37 -18.22
CA PHE A 455 -4.45 19.74 -17.95
C PHE A 455 -4.08 18.68 -19.00
N PHE A 456 -5.05 17.90 -19.46
CA PHE A 456 -4.80 16.86 -20.48
C PHE A 456 -4.50 17.45 -21.85
N GLU A 457 -5.02 18.64 -22.15
CA GLU A 457 -4.73 19.35 -23.41
C GLU A 457 -3.24 19.64 -23.55
N LEU A 458 -2.53 19.86 -22.44
CA LEU A 458 -1.08 20.08 -22.45
C LEU A 458 -0.32 18.92 -23.08
N PHE A 459 -0.76 17.68 -22.88
CA PHE A 459 -0.11 16.49 -23.41
C PHE A 459 -0.43 16.20 -24.89
N VAL A 460 -1.28 17.03 -25.50
CA VAL A 460 -1.73 16.89 -26.90
C VAL A 460 -1.27 18.07 -27.77
N LEU A 461 -1.13 19.26 -27.19
CA LEU A 461 -0.69 20.46 -27.92
C LEU A 461 0.76 20.36 -28.44
N ASP A 462 1.07 21.14 -29.47
CA ASP A 462 2.44 21.37 -29.90
C ASP A 462 3.12 22.31 -28.89
N PRO A 463 4.21 21.89 -28.22
CA PRO A 463 4.82 22.68 -27.15
C PRO A 463 5.52 23.96 -27.62
N ARG A 464 5.78 24.13 -28.92
CA ARG A 464 6.36 25.36 -29.49
C ARG A 464 5.30 26.41 -29.77
N THR A 465 4.15 26.00 -30.29
CA THR A 465 3.07 26.92 -30.69
C THR A 465 2.00 27.06 -29.61
N LEU A 466 1.93 26.13 -28.67
CA LEU A 466 0.86 25.98 -27.67
C LEU A 466 -0.54 25.84 -28.30
N LEU A 467 -0.59 25.32 -29.53
CA LEU A 467 -1.82 25.07 -30.28
C LEU A 467 -2.10 23.57 -30.37
N MET A 468 -3.39 23.23 -30.42
CA MET A 468 -3.85 21.86 -30.60
C MET A 468 -3.69 21.41 -32.07
N PRO A 469 -3.43 20.13 -32.32
CA PRO A 469 -3.48 19.58 -33.68
C PRO A 469 -4.92 19.72 -34.23
N HIS A 470 -5.06 20.27 -35.43
CA HIS A 470 -6.33 20.37 -36.16
C HIS A 470 -6.12 19.81 -37.56
N GLU A 471 -7.17 19.42 -38.29
CA GLU A 471 -7.09 18.94 -39.68
C GLU A 471 -6.23 19.80 -40.66
N LYS A 472 -5.98 21.07 -40.34
CA LYS A 472 -5.12 22.00 -41.12
C LYS A 472 -3.72 22.22 -40.55
N HIS A 473 -3.43 21.69 -39.35
CA HIS A 473 -2.14 21.80 -38.69
C HIS A 473 -1.44 20.44 -38.66
N PRO A 474 -0.12 20.39 -38.94
CA PRO A 474 0.64 19.16 -38.86
C PRO A 474 0.59 18.56 -37.44
N LEU A 475 0.81 17.25 -37.34
CA LEU A 475 1.05 16.58 -36.06
C LEU A 475 2.18 17.31 -35.30
N PRO A 476 2.12 17.39 -33.96
CA PRO A 476 3.12 18.11 -33.18
C PRO A 476 4.49 17.45 -33.38
N GLU A 477 5.52 18.25 -33.67
CA GLU A 477 6.89 17.73 -33.86
C GLU A 477 7.49 17.17 -32.57
N VAL A 478 7.02 17.65 -31.42
CA VAL A 478 7.47 17.24 -30.09
C VAL A 478 6.26 16.82 -29.28
N ILE A 479 6.24 15.58 -28.83
CA ILE A 479 5.18 15.01 -28.00
C ILE A 479 5.60 15.11 -26.53
N LEU A 480 4.76 15.71 -25.68
CA LEU A 480 4.99 15.74 -24.24
C LEU A 480 4.81 14.35 -23.63
N ALA A 481 5.72 13.97 -22.73
CA ALA A 481 5.73 12.68 -22.04
C ALA A 481 5.41 11.50 -22.99
N PRO A 482 6.25 11.25 -24.01
CA PRO A 482 5.94 10.22 -25.02
C PRO A 482 5.84 8.82 -24.40
N LYS A 483 6.52 8.57 -23.28
CA LYS A 483 6.50 7.31 -22.54
C LYS A 483 5.32 7.16 -21.57
N LEU A 484 4.46 8.17 -21.42
CA LEU A 484 3.31 8.13 -20.52
C LEU A 484 2.33 7.04 -20.98
N ALA A 485 2.22 5.98 -20.18
CA ALA A 485 1.44 4.80 -20.52
C ALA A 485 0.37 4.47 -19.46
N VAL A 486 0.53 4.98 -18.24
CA VAL A 486 -0.35 4.64 -17.11
C VAL A 486 -0.89 5.90 -16.46
N ILE A 487 -2.19 5.92 -16.22
CA ILE A 487 -2.86 6.96 -15.44
C ILE A 487 -3.59 6.34 -14.26
N GLU A 488 -3.40 6.92 -13.08
CA GLU A 488 -4.24 6.69 -11.92
C GLU A 488 -5.07 7.94 -11.66
N SER A 489 -6.39 7.82 -11.73
CA SER A 489 -7.30 8.96 -11.63
C SER A 489 -8.29 8.78 -10.49
N HIS A 490 -8.51 9.85 -9.74
CA HIS A 490 -9.69 10.00 -8.92
C HIS A 490 -10.95 10.14 -9.82
N PRO A 491 -12.13 9.65 -9.39
CA PRO A 491 -13.37 9.75 -10.17
C PRO A 491 -13.73 11.17 -10.61
N SER A 492 -13.33 12.20 -9.87
CA SER A 492 -13.57 13.62 -10.20
C SER A 492 -12.97 14.07 -11.54
N VAL A 493 -11.99 13.35 -12.09
CA VAL A 493 -11.26 13.74 -13.32
C VAL A 493 -11.62 12.81 -14.50
N ILE A 494 -12.49 11.82 -14.29
CA ILE A 494 -12.70 10.73 -15.25
C ILE A 494 -13.27 11.19 -16.60
N ARG A 495 -14.07 12.27 -16.62
CA ARG A 495 -14.80 12.73 -17.81
C ARG A 495 -13.88 13.06 -19.01
N SER A 496 -12.65 13.52 -18.75
CA SER A 496 -11.72 13.92 -19.81
C SER A 496 -10.83 12.77 -20.31
N LEU A 497 -10.81 11.63 -19.61
CA LEU A 497 -9.93 10.50 -19.94
C LEU A 497 -10.25 9.81 -21.26
N PRO A 498 -11.53 9.58 -21.67
CA PRO A 498 -11.81 8.97 -22.96
C PRO A 498 -11.26 9.79 -24.13
N TRP A 499 -11.52 11.11 -24.10
CA TRP A 499 -10.97 12.03 -25.10
C TRP A 499 -9.44 11.99 -25.10
N PHE A 500 -8.82 12.08 -23.92
CA PHE A 500 -7.36 12.07 -23.81
C PHE A 500 -6.74 10.78 -24.36
N ALA A 501 -7.31 9.62 -24.05
CA ALA A 501 -6.85 8.33 -24.54
C ALA A 501 -6.93 8.21 -26.07
N VAL A 502 -8.00 8.74 -26.68
CA VAL A 502 -8.14 8.81 -28.15
C VAL A 502 -7.07 9.71 -28.76
N GLN A 503 -6.87 10.92 -28.21
CA GLN A 503 -5.85 11.85 -28.73
C GLN A 503 -4.44 11.27 -28.64
N ARG A 504 -4.08 10.68 -27.50
CA ARG A 504 -2.78 9.99 -27.31
C ARG A 504 -2.56 8.87 -28.32
N ARG A 505 -3.60 8.10 -28.63
CA ARG A 505 -3.56 7.06 -29.67
C ARG A 505 -3.33 7.65 -31.07
N MET A 506 -3.99 8.76 -31.41
CA MET A 506 -3.78 9.46 -32.69
C MET A 506 -2.36 10.00 -32.84
N LEU A 507 -1.72 10.40 -31.73
CA LEU A 507 -0.32 10.83 -31.68
C LEU A 507 0.69 9.65 -31.71
N GLY A 508 0.25 8.40 -31.80
CA GLY A 508 1.13 7.22 -31.82
C GLY A 508 1.71 6.84 -30.45
N VAL A 509 1.20 7.42 -29.36
CA VAL A 509 1.68 7.23 -27.98
C VAL A 509 0.53 6.86 -27.04
N PRO A 510 -0.15 5.72 -27.28
CA PRO A 510 -1.39 5.38 -26.57
C PRO A 510 -1.17 5.13 -25.07
N LEU A 511 -2.24 5.30 -24.30
CA LEU A 511 -2.30 4.82 -22.92
C LEU A 511 -2.51 3.30 -22.92
N ASN A 512 -1.80 2.60 -22.03
CA ASN A 512 -1.93 1.16 -21.87
C ASN A 512 -2.96 0.81 -20.79
N LYS A 513 -2.90 1.54 -19.66
CA LYS A 513 -3.67 1.25 -18.45
C LYS A 513 -4.20 2.52 -17.81
N VAL A 514 -5.45 2.44 -17.35
CA VAL A 514 -6.04 3.45 -16.48
C VAL A 514 -6.55 2.78 -15.22
N TYR A 515 -6.14 3.31 -14.07
CA TYR A 515 -6.61 2.93 -12.75
C TYR A 515 -7.58 4.00 -12.24
N ILE A 516 -8.73 3.57 -11.74
CA ILE A 516 -9.70 4.44 -11.07
C ILE A 516 -9.74 4.08 -9.59
N THR A 517 -9.47 5.07 -8.74
CA THR A 517 -9.51 4.91 -7.29
C THR A 517 -10.96 4.86 -6.82
N GLN A 518 -11.35 3.76 -6.18
CA GLN A 518 -12.68 3.57 -5.62
C GLN A 518 -12.87 4.43 -4.37
N THR A 519 -13.89 5.27 -4.42
CA THR A 519 -14.43 6.04 -3.28
C THR A 519 -15.60 5.24 -2.67
N LYS A 520 -15.76 5.34 -1.34
CA LYS A 520 -16.69 4.46 -0.60
C LYS A 520 -18.17 4.71 -0.88
N ASP A 521 -18.54 5.84 -1.47
CA ASP A 521 -19.93 6.18 -1.76
C ASP A 521 -20.01 7.05 -3.02
N HIS A 522 -21.04 6.81 -3.84
CA HIS A 522 -21.60 7.65 -4.92
C HIS A 522 -21.17 7.52 -6.40
N ASP A 523 -20.02 6.97 -6.78
CA ASP A 523 -19.64 7.02 -8.21
C ASP A 523 -20.16 5.85 -9.07
N MET A 524 -20.30 4.65 -8.50
CA MET A 524 -20.61 3.43 -9.28
C MET A 524 -22.05 3.33 -9.80
N THR A 525 -23.00 4.07 -9.23
CA THR A 525 -24.41 4.10 -9.66
C THR A 525 -24.71 5.22 -10.66
N ASN A 526 -23.75 6.11 -10.91
CA ASN A 526 -23.92 7.21 -11.85
C ASN A 526 -23.84 6.70 -13.30
N GLN A 527 -24.95 6.82 -14.05
CA GLN A 527 -25.03 6.38 -15.45
C GLN A 527 -23.98 7.06 -16.35
N GLU A 528 -23.66 8.33 -16.08
CA GLU A 528 -22.65 9.08 -16.84
C GLU A 528 -21.24 8.54 -16.58
N PHE A 529 -20.95 8.18 -15.32
CA PHE A 529 -19.69 7.53 -14.94
C PHE A 529 -19.54 6.17 -15.63
N GLN A 530 -20.61 5.36 -15.64
CA GLN A 530 -20.62 4.07 -16.33
C GLN A 530 -20.41 4.24 -17.84
N LYS A 531 -21.09 5.21 -18.47
CA LYS A 531 -20.91 5.54 -19.90
C LYS A 531 -19.47 5.93 -20.20
N THR A 532 -18.86 6.77 -19.35
CA THR A 532 -17.46 7.21 -19.48
C THR A 532 -16.51 6.02 -19.36
N CYS A 533 -16.71 5.12 -18.40
CA CYS A 533 -15.93 3.90 -18.27
C CYS A 533 -16.03 3.01 -19.53
N VAL A 534 -17.24 2.84 -20.08
CA VAL A 534 -17.45 2.06 -21.32
C VAL A 534 -16.73 2.67 -22.50
N GLU A 535 -16.72 4.00 -22.62
CA GLU A 535 -16.00 4.69 -23.67
C GLU A 535 -14.48 4.54 -23.53
N LEU A 536 -13.97 4.70 -22.30
CA LEU A 536 -12.56 4.55 -21.99
C LEU A 536 -12.05 3.14 -22.32
N MET A 537 -12.84 2.10 -22.00
CA MET A 537 -12.51 0.69 -22.32
C MET A 537 -12.35 0.40 -23.82
N LYS A 538 -12.85 1.27 -24.73
CA LYS A 538 -12.59 1.14 -26.18
C LYS A 538 -11.16 1.53 -26.55
N SER A 539 -10.49 2.28 -25.68
CA SER A 539 -9.22 2.95 -25.96
C SER A 539 -8.04 2.43 -25.11
N THR A 540 -8.31 1.88 -23.93
CA THR A 540 -7.30 1.45 -22.95
C THR A 540 -7.86 0.37 -22.03
N SER A 541 -6.98 -0.38 -21.35
CA SER A 541 -7.41 -1.24 -20.25
C SER A 541 -7.78 -0.41 -19.01
N LEU A 542 -8.86 -0.80 -18.32
CA LEU A 542 -9.43 -0.08 -17.18
C LEU A 542 -9.45 -1.00 -15.94
N HIS A 543 -8.92 -0.50 -14.84
CA HIS A 543 -8.83 -1.22 -13.57
C HIS A 543 -9.36 -0.34 -12.43
N PHE A 544 -9.93 -0.98 -11.40
CA PHE A 544 -10.38 -0.29 -10.20
C PHE A 544 -9.51 -0.69 -9.01
N MET A 545 -9.18 0.27 -8.16
CA MET A 545 -8.33 0.04 -6.98
C MET A 545 -8.91 0.68 -5.74
N PHE A 546 -8.60 0.14 -4.57
CA PHE A 546 -8.89 0.80 -3.32
C PHE A 546 -7.89 1.93 -3.07
N ASN A 547 -8.37 3.01 -2.44
CA ASN A 547 -7.52 4.12 -2.04
C ASN A 547 -6.32 3.65 -1.20
N GLY A 548 -5.12 4.12 -1.54
CA GLY A 548 -3.86 3.78 -0.88
C GLY A 548 -3.23 2.45 -1.33
N THR A 549 -3.79 1.75 -2.32
CA THR A 549 -3.17 0.56 -2.92
C THR A 549 -2.14 0.97 -3.97
N ARG A 550 -0.95 0.35 -3.95
CA ARG A 550 0.05 0.54 -5.02
C ARG A 550 -0.26 -0.32 -6.23
N THR A 551 0.03 0.21 -7.41
CA THR A 551 -0.02 -0.55 -8.66
C THR A 551 1.25 -1.36 -8.87
N PRO A 552 1.20 -2.47 -9.65
CA PRO A 552 2.40 -3.18 -10.08
C PRO A 552 3.40 -2.27 -10.79
N GLU A 553 2.93 -1.28 -11.55
CA GLU A 553 3.76 -0.31 -12.25
C GLU A 553 4.42 0.69 -11.30
N GLU A 554 3.71 1.16 -10.27
CA GLU A 554 4.32 1.96 -9.20
C GLU A 554 5.42 1.17 -8.48
N ASP A 555 5.14 -0.08 -8.11
CA ASP A 555 6.14 -0.94 -7.45
C ASP A 555 7.33 -1.23 -8.38
N ALA A 556 7.12 -1.41 -9.69
CA ALA A 556 8.20 -1.56 -10.67
C ALA A 556 9.09 -0.31 -10.75
N ILE A 557 8.48 0.88 -10.88
CA ILE A 557 9.19 2.17 -10.92
C ILE A 557 10.03 2.37 -9.66
N LEU A 558 9.44 2.09 -8.49
CA LEU A 558 10.13 2.25 -7.22
C LEU A 558 11.22 1.20 -7.02
N SER A 559 10.97 -0.08 -7.35
CA SER A 559 11.92 -1.19 -7.21
C SER A 559 13.16 -1.08 -8.12
N GLU A 560 13.00 -0.60 -9.35
CA GLU A 560 14.13 -0.28 -10.23
C GLU A 560 15.01 0.84 -9.68
N GLY A 561 14.46 1.73 -8.86
CA GLY A 561 15.22 2.75 -8.14
C GLY A 561 16.02 2.23 -6.93
N TYR A 562 15.84 0.96 -6.53
CA TYR A 562 16.58 0.32 -5.43
C TYR A 562 17.80 -0.48 -5.88
N ARG A 563 17.93 -0.81 -7.18
CA ARG A 563 19.18 -1.32 -7.78
C ARG A 563 20.10 -0.15 -8.10
#